data_AF-A0A2M7SMQ0-F1
#
_entry.id   AF-A0A2M7SMQ0-F1
#
_cell.length_a   1.000
_cell.length_b   1.000
_cell.length_c   1.000
_cell.angle_alpha   90.00
_cell.angle_beta   90.00
_cell.angle_gamma   90.00
#
_symmetry.space_group_name_H-M   'P 1'
#
loop_
_entity.id
_entity.type
_entity.pdbx_description
1 polymer ?
#
loop_
_entity_poly.entity_id
_entity_poly.type
_entity_poly.pdbx_seq_one_letter_code
_entity_poly.pdbx_strand_id
1 'polypeptide(L)'
;DKKYPVALGLANNLAKLGRYDEALNALDKAIKNVSIGDDVWGKAWRRRKADILEKLGRHEEARQVFDEAAKKWYTWARESALEGSISDVRWRLSEAIKLDAKYKDLARNDDSFKTLWDNEDFKRIVG
;
A
#
# COMPACT_ATOMS: atom_id res chain seq x y z
N ASP A 1 18.99 4.93 -8.29
CA ASP A 1 18.37 5.37 -7.03
C ASP A 1 18.84 4.48 -5.87
N LYS A 2 19.85 4.93 -5.10
CA LYS A 2 20.55 4.09 -4.10
C LYS A 2 19.88 4.10 -2.72
N LYS A 3 18.86 4.94 -2.50
CA LYS A 3 18.23 5.13 -1.19
C LYS A 3 17.31 3.97 -0.80
N TYR A 4 16.71 3.32 -1.79
CA TYR A 4 15.72 2.29 -1.57
C TYR A 4 16.23 0.96 -0.93
N PRO A 5 17.37 0.39 -1.35
CA PRO A 5 17.92 -0.80 -0.68
C PRO A 5 18.47 -0.51 0.72
N VAL A 6 18.88 0.73 1.01
CA VAL A 6 19.56 1.10 2.26
C VAL A 6 18.64 0.98 3.46
N ALA A 7 17.39 1.45 3.35
CA ALA A 7 16.44 1.40 4.47
C ALA A 7 16.12 -0.04 4.88
N LEU A 8 15.95 -0.95 3.91
CA LEU A 8 15.70 -2.36 4.18
C LEU A 8 16.90 -3.02 4.86
N GLY A 9 18.12 -2.78 4.35
CA GLY A 9 19.34 -3.29 4.95
C GLY A 9 19.54 -2.79 6.40
N LEU A 10 19.30 -1.49 6.62
CA LEU A 10 19.39 -0.88 7.95
C LEU A 10 18.39 -1.50 8.93
N ALA A 11 17.11 -1.57 8.54
CA ALA A 11 16.07 -2.17 9.37
C ALA A 11 16.37 -3.65 9.69
N ASN A 12 16.96 -4.38 8.74
CA ASN A 12 17.35 -5.76 8.95
C ASN A 12 18.45 -5.90 10.00
N ASN A 13 19.46 -5.06 9.93
CA ASN A 13 20.57 -5.07 10.87
C ASN A 13 20.11 -4.64 12.27
N LEU A 14 19.30 -3.58 12.38
CA LEU A 14 18.74 -3.12 13.64
C LEU A 14 17.86 -4.20 14.31
N ALA A 15 16.99 -4.86 13.54
CA ALA A 15 16.17 -5.96 14.05
C ALA A 15 17.00 -7.16 14.53
N LYS A 16 18.10 -7.50 13.86
CA LYS A 16 19.03 -8.54 14.32
C LYS A 16 19.72 -8.20 15.63
N LEU A 17 19.91 -6.91 15.90
CA LEU A 17 20.47 -6.39 17.16
C LEU A 17 19.41 -6.22 18.26
N GLY A 18 18.15 -6.61 18.03
CA GLY A 18 17.03 -6.41 18.96
C GLY A 18 16.56 -4.95 19.06
N ARG A 19 17.10 -4.05 18.23
CA ARG A 19 16.75 -2.61 18.19
C ARG A 19 15.53 -2.40 17.31
N TYR A 20 14.40 -2.96 17.71
CA TYR A 20 13.20 -3.03 16.87
C TYR A 20 12.55 -1.67 16.61
N ASP A 21 12.46 -0.79 17.61
CA ASP A 21 11.85 0.54 17.43
C ASP A 21 12.62 1.41 16.43
N GLU A 22 13.95 1.30 16.43
CA GLU A 22 14.78 2.00 15.46
C GLU A 22 14.63 1.42 14.05
N ALA A 23 14.47 0.10 13.94
CA ALA A 23 14.17 -0.55 12.68
C ALA A 23 12.82 -0.08 12.11
N LEU A 24 11.79 0.02 12.96
CA LEU A 24 10.47 0.53 12.58
C LEU A 24 10.54 2.00 12.13
N ASN A 25 11.21 2.86 12.90
CA ASN A 25 11.39 4.27 12.53
C ASN A 25 12.14 4.44 11.20
N ALA A 26 13.14 3.61 10.92
CA ALA A 26 13.85 3.62 9.65
C ALA A 26 12.91 3.25 8.48
N LEU A 27 12.05 2.24 8.66
CA LEU A 27 11.06 1.83 7.67
C LEU A 27 9.98 2.89 7.47
N ASP A 28 9.52 3.54 8.53
CA ASP A 28 8.51 4.61 8.45
C ASP A 28 9.00 5.81 7.66
N LYS A 29 10.23 6.25 7.92
CA LYS A 29 10.86 7.30 7.13
C LYS A 29 11.01 6.90 5.67
N ALA A 30 11.34 5.64 5.40
CA ALA A 30 11.46 5.13 4.05
C ALA A 30 10.09 5.17 3.34
N ILE A 31 9.07 4.54 3.93
CA ILE A 31 7.70 4.44 3.40
C ILE A 31 7.10 5.83 3.14
N LYS A 32 7.31 6.80 4.04
CA LYS A 32 6.79 8.18 3.88
C LYS A 32 7.34 8.89 2.64
N ASN A 33 8.57 8.56 2.23
CA ASN A 33 9.23 9.18 1.09
C ASN A 33 8.98 8.44 -0.23
N VAL A 34 8.32 7.28 -0.21
CA VAL A 34 7.89 6.60 -1.43
C VAL A 34 6.69 7.34 -1.99
N SER A 35 6.84 7.88 -3.19
CA SER A 35 5.66 8.08 -4.04
C SER A 35 5.13 6.67 -4.31
N ILE A 36 4.01 6.33 -3.68
CA ILE A 36 3.42 4.98 -3.70
C ILE A 36 3.23 4.47 -5.14
N GLY A 37 3.31 5.31 -6.16
CA GLY A 37 2.99 5.07 -7.57
C GLY A 37 3.63 3.90 -8.30
N ASP A 38 4.75 3.27 -7.87
CA ASP A 38 5.13 1.93 -8.38
C ASP A 38 6.34 1.28 -7.69
N ASP A 39 6.51 1.49 -6.38
CA ASP A 39 7.78 1.10 -5.78
C ASP A 39 7.75 -0.30 -5.14
N VAL A 40 8.40 -1.26 -5.81
CA VAL A 40 8.75 -2.60 -5.29
C VAL A 40 9.35 -2.49 -3.89
N TRP A 41 10.11 -1.43 -3.62
CA TRP A 41 10.70 -1.19 -2.30
C TRP A 41 9.67 -0.79 -1.24
N GLY A 42 8.68 0.04 -1.58
CA GLY A 42 7.57 0.36 -0.67
C GLY A 42 6.82 -0.89 -0.21
N LYS A 43 6.62 -1.88 -1.10
CA LYS A 43 6.05 -3.18 -0.74
C LYS A 43 6.96 -3.97 0.19
N ALA A 44 8.26 -4.03 -0.11
CA ALA A 44 9.25 -4.73 0.72
C ALA A 44 9.38 -4.11 2.11
N TRP A 45 9.36 -2.78 2.22
CA TRP A 45 9.45 -2.06 3.48
C TRP A 45 8.22 -2.27 4.35
N ARG A 46 7.01 -2.20 3.78
CA ARG A 46 5.77 -2.49 4.51
C ARG A 46 5.74 -3.93 5.02
N ARG A 47 6.13 -4.91 4.18
CA ARG A 47 6.28 -6.30 4.62
C ARG A 47 7.26 -6.42 5.78
N ARG A 48 8.44 -5.81 5.64
CA ARG A 48 9.45 -5.86 6.72
C ARG A 48 8.97 -5.20 8.01
N LYS A 49 8.21 -4.10 7.90
CA LYS A 49 7.64 -3.40 9.06
C LYS A 49 6.64 -4.31 9.77
N ALA A 50 5.72 -4.92 9.02
CA ALA A 50 4.76 -5.88 9.55
C ALA A 50 5.46 -7.08 10.22
N ASP A 51 6.48 -7.68 9.59
CA ASP A 51 7.23 -8.79 10.16
C ASP A 51 7.90 -8.45 11.51
N ILE A 52 8.41 -7.22 11.66
CA ILE A 52 9.00 -6.75 12.92
C ILE A 52 7.92 -6.57 13.99
N LEU A 53 6.77 -5.98 13.63
CA LEU A 53 5.64 -5.78 14.55
C LEU A 53 5.07 -7.12 15.03
N GLU A 54 4.94 -8.09 14.14
CA GLU A 54 4.53 -9.47 14.47
C GLU A 54 5.48 -10.12 15.49
N LYS A 55 6.80 -9.96 15.32
CA LYS A 55 7.81 -10.47 16.28
C LYS A 55 7.73 -9.80 17.65
N LEU A 56 7.20 -8.58 17.71
CA LEU A 56 6.96 -7.86 18.97
C LEU A 56 5.59 -8.18 19.59
N GLY A 57 4.77 -9.03 18.96
CA GLY A 57 3.39 -9.29 19.38
C GLY A 57 2.41 -8.15 19.08
N ARG A 58 2.82 -7.17 18.27
CA ARG A 58 2.03 -5.99 17.88
C ARG A 58 1.21 -6.27 16.61
N HIS A 59 0.37 -7.31 16.68
CA HIS A 59 -0.37 -7.84 15.53
C HIS A 59 -1.33 -6.83 14.89
N GLU A 60 -2.00 -6.01 15.70
CA GLU A 60 -2.94 -5.01 15.18
C GLU A 60 -2.21 -3.93 14.37
N GLU A 61 -1.04 -3.49 14.85
CA GLU A 61 -0.23 -2.52 14.12
C GLU A 61 0.37 -3.12 12.84
N ALA A 62 0.73 -4.40 12.86
CA ALA A 62 1.19 -5.10 11.66
C ALA A 62 0.09 -5.12 10.58
N ARG A 63 -1.17 -5.35 10.99
CA ARG A 63 -2.34 -5.29 10.10
C ARG A 63 -2.56 -3.88 9.56
N GLN A 64 -2.48 -2.88 10.45
CA GLN A 64 -2.68 -1.48 10.10
C GLN A 64 -1.73 -0.99 9.00
N VAL A 65 -0.50 -1.52 8.93
CA VAL A 65 0.45 -1.20 7.85
C VAL A 65 -0.13 -1.50 6.45
N PHE A 66 -0.86 -2.61 6.31
CA PHE A 66 -1.46 -2.99 5.03
C PHE A 66 -2.78 -2.25 4.78
N ASP A 67 -3.57 -2.01 5.82
CA ASP A 67 -4.81 -1.25 5.73
C ASP A 67 -4.56 0.20 5.27
N GLU A 68 -3.54 0.86 5.84
CA GLU A 68 -3.15 2.22 5.44
C GLU A 68 -2.69 2.26 3.97
N ALA A 69 -1.94 1.25 3.54
CA ALA A 69 -1.50 1.14 2.16
C ALA A 69 -2.69 0.94 1.21
N ALA A 70 -3.59 0.02 1.53
CA ALA A 70 -4.80 -0.25 0.76
C ALA A 70 -5.68 1.00 0.65
N LYS A 71 -5.86 1.73 1.76
CA LYS A 71 -6.58 3.01 1.79
C LYS A 71 -5.96 4.05 0.88
N LYS A 72 -4.63 4.20 0.92
CA LYS A 72 -3.95 5.20 0.07
C LYS A 72 -4.03 4.85 -1.41
N TRP A 73 -3.89 3.57 -1.77
CA TRP A 73 -4.14 3.10 -3.14
C TRP A 73 -5.54 3.41 -3.62
N TYR A 74 -6.53 3.15 -2.78
CA TYR A 74 -7.93 3.42 -3.09
C TYR A 74 -8.19 4.91 -3.27
N THR A 75 -7.67 5.77 -2.38
CA THR A 75 -7.79 7.24 -2.51
C THR A 75 -7.22 7.73 -3.84
N TRP A 76 -6.04 7.25 -4.23
CA TRP A 76 -5.47 7.63 -5.52
C TRP A 76 -6.21 7.07 -6.72
N ALA A 77 -6.78 5.87 -6.62
CA ALA A 77 -7.66 5.37 -7.65
C ALA A 77 -8.86 6.30 -7.85
N ARG A 78 -9.46 6.80 -6.76
CA ARG A 78 -10.56 7.78 -6.83
C ARG A 78 -10.13 9.08 -7.49
N GLU A 79 -8.98 9.63 -7.07
CA GLU A 79 -8.43 10.86 -7.65
C GLU A 79 -8.21 10.70 -9.17
N SER A 80 -7.60 9.60 -9.60
CA SER A 80 -7.36 9.33 -11.03
C SER A 80 -8.64 9.09 -11.81
N ALA A 81 -9.70 8.59 -11.19
CA ALA A 81 -11.00 8.44 -11.83
C ALA A 81 -11.63 9.80 -12.11
N LEU A 82 -11.47 10.77 -11.19
CA LEU A 82 -11.92 12.16 -11.39
C LEU A 82 -11.11 12.87 -12.49
N GLU A 83 -9.83 12.53 -12.64
CA GLU A 83 -8.96 13.02 -13.72
C GLU A 83 -9.22 12.34 -15.07
N GLY A 84 -9.98 11.24 -15.09
CA GLY A 84 -10.28 10.46 -16.30
C GLY A 84 -9.18 9.49 -16.74
N SER A 85 -8.17 9.23 -15.89
CA SER A 85 -7.06 8.31 -16.21
C SER A 85 -7.40 6.86 -15.85
N ILE A 86 -8.06 6.15 -16.77
CA ILE A 86 -8.54 4.77 -16.53
C ILE A 86 -7.40 3.78 -16.24
N SER A 87 -6.26 3.92 -16.93
CA SER A 87 -5.11 3.00 -16.77
C SER A 87 -4.56 3.00 -15.33
N ASP A 88 -4.51 4.18 -14.74
CA ASP A 88 -4.10 4.43 -13.37
C ASP A 88 -5.12 3.91 -12.36
N VAL A 89 -6.42 4.15 -12.60
CA VAL A 89 -7.50 3.59 -11.79
C VAL A 89 -7.38 2.08 -11.73
N ARG A 90 -7.20 1.43 -12.88
CA ARG A 90 -7.13 -0.03 -12.97
C ARG A 90 -6.02 -0.59 -12.09
N TRP A 91 -4.82 -0.05 -12.24
CA TRP A 91 -3.66 -0.54 -11.52
C TRP A 91 -3.78 -0.24 -10.01
N ARG A 92 -4.14 0.99 -9.61
CA ARG A 92 -4.23 1.41 -8.20
C ARG A 92 -5.35 0.69 -7.45
N LEU A 93 -6.54 0.58 -8.05
CA LEU A 93 -7.67 -0.11 -7.44
C LEU A 93 -7.37 -1.61 -7.27
N SER A 94 -6.70 -2.22 -8.24
CA SER A 94 -6.26 -3.62 -8.13
C SER A 94 -5.29 -3.83 -6.96
N GLU A 95 -4.35 -2.90 -6.74
CA GLU A 95 -3.42 -2.99 -5.59
C GLU A 95 -4.13 -2.79 -4.25
N ALA A 96 -5.14 -1.91 -4.18
CA ALA A 96 -5.97 -1.77 -2.98
C ALA A 96 -6.71 -3.08 -2.66
N ILE A 97 -7.36 -3.68 -3.66
CA ILE A 97 -8.16 -4.91 -3.51
C ILE A 97 -7.29 -6.13 -3.13
N LYS A 98 -6.06 -6.22 -3.66
CA LYS A 98 -5.12 -7.29 -3.29
C LYS A 98 -4.75 -7.26 -1.81
N LEU A 99 -4.70 -6.06 -1.21
CA LEU A 99 -4.40 -5.90 0.21
C LEU A 99 -5.66 -6.04 1.07
N ASP A 100 -6.80 -5.52 0.60
CA ASP A 100 -8.07 -5.61 1.30
C ASP A 100 -9.25 -5.68 0.30
N ALA A 101 -9.92 -6.83 0.29
CA ALA A 101 -11.01 -7.10 -0.65
C ALA A 101 -12.22 -6.18 -0.45
N LYS A 102 -12.37 -5.50 0.70
CA LYS A 102 -13.49 -4.56 0.95
C LYS A 102 -13.57 -3.45 -0.09
N TYR A 103 -12.44 -3.10 -0.72
CA TYR A 103 -12.39 -2.07 -1.74
C TYR A 103 -13.13 -2.45 -3.03
N LYS A 104 -13.45 -3.73 -3.26
CA LYS A 104 -14.34 -4.15 -4.35
C LYS A 104 -15.74 -3.56 -4.18
N ASP A 105 -16.35 -3.83 -3.02
CA ASP A 105 -17.71 -3.39 -2.72
C ASP A 105 -17.78 -1.86 -2.58
N LEU A 106 -16.76 -1.26 -1.97
CA LEU A 106 -16.66 0.21 -1.90
C LEU A 106 -16.59 0.84 -3.30
N ALA A 107 -15.76 0.32 -4.22
CA ALA A 107 -15.62 0.88 -5.56
C ALA A 107 -16.91 0.80 -6.39
N ARG A 108 -17.72 -0.26 -6.21
CA ARG A 108 -19.02 -0.40 -6.91
C ARG A 108 -20.04 0.65 -6.48
N ASN A 109 -19.89 1.21 -5.27
CA ASN A 109 -20.84 2.14 -4.67
C ASN A 109 -20.27 3.56 -4.51
N ASP A 110 -19.03 3.81 -4.96
CA ASP A 110 -18.37 5.11 -4.85
C ASP A 110 -18.55 5.89 -6.17
N ASP A 111 -19.27 7.00 -6.06
CA ASP A 111 -19.58 7.91 -7.19
C ASP A 111 -18.34 8.46 -7.89
N SER A 112 -17.17 8.42 -7.22
CA SER A 112 -15.88 8.77 -7.83
C SER A 112 -15.57 7.89 -9.05
N PHE A 113 -16.12 6.68 -9.11
CA PHE A 113 -15.97 5.74 -10.23
C PHE A 113 -17.20 5.64 -11.14
N LYS A 114 -18.21 6.49 -10.95
CA LYS A 114 -19.49 6.39 -11.67
C LYS A 114 -19.36 6.37 -13.19
N THR A 115 -18.42 7.16 -13.72
CA THR A 115 -18.11 7.21 -15.16
C THR A 115 -17.49 5.93 -15.70
N LEU A 116 -17.03 5.03 -14.81
CA LEU A 116 -16.36 3.77 -15.13
C LEU A 116 -17.25 2.55 -14.90
N TRP A 117 -18.46 2.69 -14.37
CA TRP A 117 -19.32 1.53 -14.07
C TRP A 117 -19.68 0.69 -15.30
N ASP A 118 -19.81 1.32 -16.47
CA ASP A 118 -20.04 0.62 -17.73
C ASP A 118 -18.75 0.11 -18.40
N ASN A 119 -17.58 0.49 -17.89
CA ASN A 119 -16.29 0.09 -18.44
C ASN A 119 -15.97 -1.37 -18.08
N GLU A 120 -15.65 -2.19 -19.09
CA GLU A 120 -15.39 -3.63 -18.92
C GLU A 120 -14.14 -3.92 -18.08
N ASP A 121 -13.10 -3.08 -18.14
CA ASP A 121 -11.93 -3.25 -17.28
C ASP A 121 -12.25 -2.93 -15.83
N PHE A 122 -13.07 -1.90 -15.58
CA PHE A 122 -13.55 -1.60 -14.24
C PHE A 122 -14.35 -2.77 -13.67
N LYS A 123 -15.35 -3.29 -14.42
CA LYS A 123 -16.15 -4.45 -14.02
C LYS A 123 -15.31 -5.69 -13.72
N ARG A 124 -14.18 -5.90 -14.41
CA ARG A 124 -13.26 -7.02 -14.12
C ARG A 124 -12.52 -6.85 -12.79
N ILE A 125 -12.15 -5.63 -12.43
CA ILE A 125 -11.45 -5.35 -11.15
C ILE A 125 -12.41 -5.55 -9.98
N VAL A 126 -13.62 -5.00 -10.13
CA VAL A 126 -14.69 -5.09 -9.14
C VAL A 126 -15.61 -6.27 -9.45
N GLY A 127 -15.15 -7.31 -10.14
CA GLY A 127 -15.86 -8.58 -10.28
C GLY A 127 -15.59 -9.42 -9.04
#